data_AF-A0A812WBQ3-F1
#
_entry.id   AF-A0A812WBQ3-F1
#
_cell.length_a   1.000
_cell.length_b   1.000
_cell.length_c   1.000
_cell.angle_alpha   90.00
_cell.angle_beta   90.00
_cell.angle_gamma   90.00
#
_symmetry.space_group_name_H-M   'P 1'
#
loop_
_entity.id
_entity.type
_entity.pdbx_description
1 polymer ?
#
loop_
_entity_poly.entity_id
_entity_poly.type
_entity_poly.pdbx_seq_one_letter_code
_entity_poly.pdbx_strand_id
1 'polypeptide(L)'
;MARARDPHDPCGESSPFCVVLGAQWGDEGKGKLVDILAQDVQLCARFNGGANAGHTLIVDGKKYAFHLLPCGMINKACKNLIGNGVVVSQPRHNSRDDVALSRR
;
A
#
# COMPACT_ATOMS: atom_id res chain seq x y z
N MET A 1 7.66 15.31 -28.34
CA MET A 1 7.80 16.19 -27.16
C MET A 1 7.22 15.46 -25.96
N ALA A 2 8.04 15.02 -25.01
CA ALA A 2 7.54 14.40 -23.79
C ALA A 2 6.86 15.48 -22.94
N ARG A 3 5.58 15.30 -22.57
CA ARG A 3 4.91 16.21 -21.64
C ARG A 3 5.67 16.20 -20.32
N ALA A 4 5.89 17.37 -19.71
CA ALA A 4 6.39 17.44 -18.34
C ALA A 4 5.39 16.70 -17.43
N ARG A 5 5.89 15.84 -16.54
CA ARG A 5 5.04 15.16 -15.55
C ARG A 5 4.40 16.23 -14.68
N ASP A 6 3.08 16.24 -14.61
CA ASP A 6 2.38 17.01 -13.59
C ASP A 6 2.77 16.39 -12.23
N PRO A 7 3.26 17.18 -11.25
CA PRO A 7 3.48 16.68 -9.89
C PRO A 7 2.21 16.11 -9.24
N HIS A 8 1.01 16.37 -9.78
CA HIS A 8 -0.24 15.76 -9.36
C HIS A 8 -0.64 14.51 -10.15
N ASP A 9 0.18 14.01 -11.07
CA ASP A 9 -0.09 12.78 -11.84
C ASP A 9 0.90 11.65 -11.49
N PRO A 10 0.64 10.90 -10.41
CA PRO A 10 1.46 9.74 -10.06
C PRO A 10 1.34 8.59 -11.07
N CYS A 11 0.37 8.63 -12.00
CA CYS A 11 0.15 7.58 -13.00
C CYS A 11 0.96 7.78 -14.28
N GLY A 12 1.44 9.01 -14.54
CA GLY A 12 2.32 9.35 -15.67
C GLY A 12 1.64 9.41 -17.05
N GLU A 13 0.33 9.20 -17.08
CA GLU A 13 -0.58 9.24 -18.22
C GLU A 13 -1.91 9.71 -17.61
N SER A 14 -2.77 10.43 -18.33
CA SER A 14 -4.03 11.03 -17.82
C SER A 14 -5.11 10.03 -17.37
N SER A 15 -4.72 8.85 -16.90
CA SER A 15 -5.54 7.83 -16.28
C SER A 15 -5.97 8.28 -14.87
N PRO A 16 -7.25 8.11 -14.51
CA PRO A 16 -7.72 8.36 -13.16
C PRO A 16 -7.26 7.28 -12.15
N PHE A 17 -6.60 6.21 -12.61
CA PHE A 17 -6.19 5.09 -11.76
C PHE A 17 -4.74 4.64 -12.05
N CYS A 18 -3.99 4.37 -10.98
CA CYS A 18 -2.70 3.66 -11.00
C CYS A 18 -2.89 2.23 -10.51
N VAL A 19 -2.25 1.25 -11.16
CA VAL A 19 -2.24 -0.14 -10.70
C VAL A 19 -0.81 -0.65 -10.61
N VAL A 20 -0.44 -1.16 -9.44
CA VAL A 20 0.85 -1.84 -9.21
C VAL A 20 0.62 -3.35 -9.14
N LEU A 21 1.22 -4.09 -10.06
CA LEU A 21 1.12 -5.54 -10.16
C LEU A 21 2.50 -6.20 -10.09
N GLY A 22 2.54 -7.45 -9.63
CA GLY A 22 3.76 -8.26 -9.67
C GLY A 22 3.89 -8.93 -11.02
N ALA A 23 5.08 -8.90 -11.59
CA ALA A 23 5.37 -9.57 -12.86
C ALA A 23 5.92 -11.00 -12.67
N GLN A 24 6.27 -11.39 -11.44
CA GLN A 24 6.95 -12.63 -11.13
C GLN A 24 6.22 -13.38 -9.98
N TRP A 25 6.98 -14.11 -9.16
CA TRP A 25 6.47 -14.96 -8.07
C TRP A 25 6.50 -14.28 -6.69
N GLY A 26 6.28 -12.97 -6.63
CA GLY A 26 6.24 -12.24 -5.36
C GLY A 26 7.56 -11.57 -4.97
N ASP A 27 7.51 -10.85 -3.85
CA ASP A 27 8.63 -10.12 -3.24
C ASP A 27 9.41 -9.15 -4.15
N GLU A 28 8.78 -8.64 -5.20
CA GLU A 28 9.38 -7.65 -6.13
C GLU A 28 9.46 -6.23 -5.54
N GLY A 29 9.06 -6.05 -4.28
CA GLY A 29 9.06 -4.74 -3.63
C GLY A 29 7.87 -3.84 -3.97
N LYS A 30 6.75 -4.42 -4.45
CA LYS A 30 5.50 -3.72 -4.80
C LYS A 30 5.05 -2.71 -3.73
N GLY A 31 5.09 -3.11 -2.46
CA GLY A 31 4.66 -2.27 -1.35
C GLY A 31 5.46 -0.99 -1.20
N LYS A 32 6.77 -1.03 -1.51
CA LYS A 32 7.64 0.16 -1.47
C LYS A 32 7.29 1.13 -2.61
N LEU A 33 7.01 0.60 -3.80
CA LEU A 33 6.56 1.44 -4.92
C LEU A 33 5.19 2.06 -4.62
N VAL A 34 4.26 1.28 -4.06
CA VAL A 34 2.94 1.79 -3.64
C VAL A 34 3.07 2.87 -2.57
N ASP A 35 3.99 2.74 -1.61
CA ASP A 35 4.25 3.76 -0.59
C ASP A 35 4.74 5.09 -1.17
N ILE A 36 5.65 5.02 -2.15
CA ILE A 36 6.14 6.21 -2.88
C ILE A 36 4.99 6.89 -3.63
N LEU A 37 4.19 6.12 -4.37
CA LEU A 37 3.04 6.64 -5.12
C LEU A 37 1.91 7.11 -4.20
N ALA A 38 1.80 6.54 -2.99
CA ALA A 38 0.76 6.86 -2.03
C ALA A 38 0.83 8.32 -1.51
N GLN A 39 1.97 9.01 -1.68
CA GLN A 39 2.13 10.40 -1.28
C GLN A 39 1.25 11.35 -2.11
N ASP A 40 1.02 11.01 -3.38
CA ASP A 40 0.37 11.87 -4.36
C ASP A 40 -1.06 11.42 -4.72
N VAL A 41 -1.59 10.39 -4.04
CA VAL A 41 -2.95 9.86 -4.27
C VAL A 41 -3.86 10.09 -3.07
N GLN A 42 -5.15 10.26 -3.35
CA GLN A 42 -6.18 10.42 -2.32
C GLN A 42 -6.73 9.07 -1.82
N LEU A 43 -6.51 7.99 -2.58
CA LEU A 43 -7.09 6.68 -2.35
C LEU A 43 -6.07 5.58 -2.65
N CYS A 44 -5.89 4.65 -1.71
CA CYS A 44 -5.09 3.45 -1.90
C CYS A 44 -5.95 2.22 -1.62
N ALA A 45 -6.04 1.31 -2.58
CA ALA A 45 -6.93 0.14 -2.48
C ALA A 45 -6.17 -1.17 -2.66
N ARG A 46 -6.52 -2.18 -1.85
CA ARG A 46 -6.15 -3.58 -2.09
C ARG A 46 -7.35 -4.32 -2.65
N PHE A 47 -7.24 -4.89 -3.84
CA PHE A 47 -8.38 -5.48 -4.56
C PHE A 47 -8.51 -7.00 -4.39
N ASN A 48 -7.43 -7.73 -4.08
CA ASN A 48 -7.43 -9.20 -3.96
C ASN A 48 -6.39 -9.70 -2.94
N GLY A 49 -6.43 -11.00 -2.62
CA GLY A 49 -5.52 -11.72 -1.75
C GLY A 49 -6.02 -11.82 -0.32
N GLY A 50 -5.12 -12.05 0.62
CA GLY A 50 -5.39 -12.04 2.07
C GLY A 50 -4.12 -11.70 2.84
N ALA A 51 -4.05 -12.07 4.12
CA ALA A 51 -2.87 -11.81 4.98
C ALA A 51 -1.62 -12.67 4.67
N ASN A 52 -1.64 -13.39 3.55
CA ASN A 52 -0.61 -14.33 3.10
C ASN A 52 0.63 -13.67 2.47
N ALA A 53 0.59 -12.37 2.20
CA ALA A 53 1.75 -11.57 1.83
C ALA A 53 1.80 -10.34 2.72
N GLY A 54 2.98 -9.94 3.15
CA GLY A 54 3.19 -8.77 3.99
C GLY A 54 4.21 -7.81 3.39
N HIS A 55 4.05 -6.53 3.69
CA HIS A 55 5.03 -5.51 3.36
C HIS A 55 5.44 -4.77 4.63
N THR A 56 6.74 -4.66 4.85
CA THR A 56 7.29 -3.91 5.97
C THR A 56 7.85 -2.58 5.47
N LEU A 57 7.43 -1.50 6.11
CA LEU A 57 7.97 -0.15 5.92
C LEU A 57 8.73 0.32 7.14
N ILE A 58 9.74 1.16 6.91
CA ILE A 58 10.47 1.87 7.97
C ILE A 58 10.25 3.35 7.73
N VAL A 59 9.52 4.00 8.63
CA VAL A 59 9.22 5.44 8.58
C VAL A 59 9.73 6.05 9.86
N ASP A 60 10.58 7.08 9.77
CA ASP A 60 11.19 7.75 10.92
C ASP A 60 11.82 6.78 11.95
N GLY A 61 12.50 5.75 11.44
CA GLY A 61 13.13 4.71 12.27
C GLY A 61 12.16 3.71 12.92
N LYS A 62 10.85 3.82 12.66
CA LYS A 62 9.83 2.88 13.16
C LYS A 62 9.45 1.88 12.08
N LYS A 63 9.46 0.61 12.44
CA LYS A 63 9.06 -0.49 11.57
C LYS A 63 7.55 -0.73 11.65
N TYR A 64 6.90 -0.76 10.50
CA TYR A 64 5.48 -1.04 10.32
C TYR A 64 5.33 -2.27 9.42
N ALA A 65 4.67 -3.33 9.90
CA ALA A 65 4.42 -4.53 9.12
C ALA A 65 2.94 -4.62 8.75
N PHE A 66 2.64 -4.44 7.46
CA PHE A 66 1.29 -4.50 6.91
C PHE A 66 1.07 -5.85 6.22
N HIS A 67 0.14 -6.66 6.71
CA HIS A 67 -0.21 -7.94 6.08
C HIS A 67 -1.50 -7.83 5.26
N LEU A 68 -2.50 -7.14 5.80
CA LEU A 68 -3.78 -6.94 5.12
C LEU A 68 -3.97 -5.51 4.63
N LEU A 69 -3.66 -4.54 5.49
CA LEU A 69 -3.92 -3.12 5.24
C LEU A 69 -3.09 -2.58 4.05
N PRO A 70 -3.65 -1.66 3.23
CA PRO A 70 -2.88 -1.01 2.17
C PRO A 70 -1.78 -0.11 2.76
N CYS A 71 -0.67 0.02 2.04
CA CYS A 71 0.50 0.77 2.49
C CYS A 71 0.26 2.28 2.60
N GLY A 72 -0.77 2.81 1.91
CA GLY A 72 -1.21 4.20 2.02
C GLY A 72 -1.67 4.62 3.42
N MET A 73 -1.71 3.71 4.41
CA MET A 73 -2.01 4.00 5.82
C MET A 73 -1.00 4.95 6.48
N ILE A 74 0.21 5.07 5.94
CA ILE A 74 1.22 6.02 6.44
C ILE A 74 0.87 7.45 6.06
N ASN A 75 0.30 7.67 4.87
CA ASN A 75 -0.15 8.99 4.44
C ASN A 75 -1.54 9.29 5.05
N LYS A 76 -1.60 10.22 6.00
CA LYS A 76 -2.85 10.64 6.65
C LYS A 76 -3.88 11.25 5.68
N ALA A 77 -3.44 11.77 4.54
CA ALA A 77 -4.33 12.32 3.52
C ALA A 77 -4.92 11.23 2.59
N CYS A 78 -4.34 10.03 2.58
CA CYS A 78 -4.77 8.93 1.74
C CYS A 78 -5.79 8.05 2.46
N LYS A 79 -6.96 7.86 1.86
CA LYS A 79 -7.97 6.91 2.34
C LYS A 79 -7.63 5.51 1.87
N ASN A 80 -7.71 4.54 2.78
CA ASN A 80 -7.35 3.15 2.50
C ASN A 80 -8.61 2.30 2.35
N LEU A 81 -8.71 1.54 1.27
CA LEU A 81 -9.83 0.66 0.95
C LEU A 81 -9.40 -0.80 0.85
N ILE A 82 -10.26 -1.66 1.40
CA ILE A 82 -10.19 -3.11 1.18
C ILE A 82 -11.32 -3.47 0.22
N GLY A 83 -10.95 -3.99 -0.96
CA GLY A 83 -11.89 -4.46 -1.97
C GLY A 83 -12.56 -5.77 -1.59
N ASN A 84 -13.68 -6.07 -2.25
CA ASN A 84 -14.47 -7.30 -2.03
C ASN A 84 -13.71 -8.60 -2.36
N GLY A 85 -12.66 -8.54 -3.19
CA GLY A 85 -11.82 -9.70 -3.50
C GLY A 85 -10.80 -10.06 -2.43
N VAL A 86 -10.75 -9.32 -1.31
CA VAL A 86 -9.80 -9.58 -0.22
C VAL A 86 -10.42 -10.50 0.83
N VAL A 87 -9.72 -11.58 1.16
CA VAL A 87 -10.04 -12.44 2.30
C VAL A 87 -9.55 -11.76 3.58
N VAL A 88 -10.49 -11.19 4.33
CA VAL A 88 -10.23 -10.55 5.62
C VAL A 88 -10.24 -11.60 6.72
N SER A 89 -9.06 -11.92 7.24
CA SER A 89 -8.93 -12.71 8.47
C SER A 89 -9.05 -11.76 9.66
N GLN A 90 -10.02 -11.99 10.53
CA GLN A 90 -10.07 -11.28 11.81
C GLN A 90 -9.01 -11.86 12.75
N PRO A 91 -8.01 -11.09 13.21
CA PRO A 91 -7.09 -11.59 14.22
C PRO A 91 -7.86 -11.78 15.53
N ARG A 92 -7.73 -12.98 16.11
CA ARG A 92 -8.10 -13.22 17.51
C ARG A 92 -7.07 -12.47 18.34
N HIS A 93 -7.45 -11.31 18.88
CA HIS A 93 -6.68 -10.35 19.68
C HIS A 93 -6.07 -9.19 18.88
N ASN A 94 -6.61 -7.98 19.11
CA ASN A 94 -6.18 -6.65 18.68
C ASN A 94 -5.93 -6.38 17.17
N SER A 95 -6.72 -5.46 16.62
CA SER A 95 -6.50 -4.71 15.37
C SER A 95 -5.17 -3.91 15.29
N ARG A 96 -4.24 -4.13 16.22
CA ARG A 96 -2.92 -3.48 16.29
C ARG A 96 -1.82 -4.27 15.57
N ASP A 97 -2.07 -5.52 15.18
CA ASP A 97 -1.05 -6.41 14.64
C ASP A 97 -0.68 -6.08 13.17
N ASP A 98 -1.63 -5.58 12.38
CA ASP A 98 -1.38 -5.05 11.01
C ASP A 98 -0.63 -3.70 11.01
N VAL A 99 -0.45 -3.10 12.19
CA VAL A 99 0.37 -1.91 12.42
C VAL A 99 1.26 -2.20 13.64
N ALA A 100 1.78 -3.42 13.74
CA ALA A 100 2.70 -3.76 14.81
C ALA A 100 3.97 -2.92 14.60
N LEU A 101 4.10 -1.83 15.36
CA LEU A 101 5.40 -1.24 15.68
C LEU A 101 6.25 -2.39 16.19
N SER A 102 7.29 -2.80 15.45
CA SER A 102 8.20 -3.78 16.02
C SER A 102 8.89 -3.12 17.21
N ARG A 103 8.35 -3.36 18.41
CA ARG A 103 9.04 -3.11 19.67
C ARG A 103 10.10 -4.19 19.78
N ARG A 104 11.20 -4.01 19.07
CA ARG A 104 12.47 -4.72 19.18
C ARG A 104 13.47 -4.03 18.26
#